data_AF-A0A3C1UCW1-F1
#
_entry.id   AF-A0A3C1UCW1-F1
#
_cell.length_a   1.000
_cell.length_b   1.000
_cell.length_c   1.000
_cell.angle_alpha   90.00
_cell.angle_beta   90.00
_cell.angle_gamma   90.00
#
_symmetry.space_group_name_H-M   'P 1'
#
loop_
_entity.id
_entity.type
_entity.pdbx_description
1 polymer ?
#
loop_
_entity_poly.entity_id
_entity_poly.type
_entity_poly.pdbx_seq_one_letter_code
_entity_poly.pdbx_strand_id
1 'polypeptide(L)'
;MIEIGKYNDLRVNRFVDFGLYLIDDEANEVLLPKRYLTGEEQIDDMLHVFVYNDSENRPVATTETPYAVVGDFALMRVNQVNQVGAFLDWGLVNKELLVPFREQRVRMQAGRSYIVYVYIDDATKRIVASAKLNKFLDNKMPRFYHRQKVDVLVVQRTELGYKVIVDNLFWGLLYSNEIYGDINIGDR
;
A
#
# COMPACT_ATOMS: atom_id res chain seq x y z
N MET A 1 -12.11 -16.17 0.46
CA MET A 1 -12.16 -15.09 1.47
C MET A 1 -11.66 -13.78 0.86
N ILE A 2 -12.47 -12.71 0.94
CA ILE A 2 -12.07 -11.37 0.53
C ILE A 2 -10.98 -10.83 1.46
N GLU A 3 -9.82 -10.48 0.91
CA GLU A 3 -8.69 -9.92 1.63
C GLU A 3 -8.70 -8.39 1.60
N ILE A 4 -8.89 -7.78 2.77
CA ILE A 4 -8.84 -6.32 2.94
C ILE A 4 -7.40 -5.82 2.76
N GLY A 5 -7.25 -4.73 2.02
CA GLY A 5 -5.98 -4.10 1.72
C GLY A 5 -5.15 -4.84 0.68
N LYS A 6 -5.76 -5.72 -0.10
CA LYS A 6 -5.13 -6.46 -1.21
C LYS A 6 -6.04 -6.45 -2.45
N TYR A 7 -5.45 -6.88 -3.56
CA TYR A 7 -6.21 -7.20 -4.75
C TYR A 7 -6.92 -8.54 -4.60
N ASN A 8 -8.12 -8.62 -5.15
CA ASN A 8 -8.98 -9.78 -5.15
C ASN A 8 -9.57 -9.95 -6.55
N ASP A 9 -9.62 -11.18 -7.04
CA ASP A 9 -10.38 -11.53 -8.23
C ASP A 9 -11.78 -11.98 -7.80
N LEU A 10 -12.79 -11.15 -8.06
CA LEU A 10 -14.15 -11.36 -7.56
C LEU A 10 -15.17 -11.39 -8.70
N ARG A 11 -16.21 -12.21 -8.54
CA ARG A 11 -17.25 -12.38 -9.55
C ARG A 11 -18.36 -11.35 -9.39
N VAL A 12 -18.86 -10.78 -10.48
CA VAL A 12 -20.04 -9.91 -10.46
C VAL A 12 -21.27 -10.75 -10.11
N ASN A 13 -21.90 -10.45 -8.96
CA ASN A 13 -23.09 -11.16 -8.50
C ASN A 13 -24.39 -10.47 -8.95
N ARG A 14 -24.50 -9.15 -8.71
CA ARG A 14 -25.69 -8.37 -9.07
C ARG A 14 -25.42 -6.88 -9.25
N PHE A 15 -26.27 -6.25 -10.05
CA PHE A 15 -26.30 -4.81 -10.25
C PHE A 15 -27.24 -4.14 -9.24
N VAL A 16 -26.86 -2.96 -8.79
CA VAL A 16 -27.68 -2.06 -7.96
C VAL A 16 -27.52 -0.63 -8.44
N ASP A 17 -28.42 0.28 -8.06
CA ASP A 17 -28.42 1.67 -8.56
C ASP A 17 -27.10 2.42 -8.33
N PHE A 18 -26.38 2.06 -7.27
CA PHE A 18 -25.14 2.68 -6.81
C PHE A 18 -23.87 1.85 -7.09
N GLY A 19 -23.94 0.76 -7.86
CA GLY A 19 -22.77 -0.04 -8.23
C GLY A 19 -23.05 -1.51 -8.50
N LEU A 20 -22.06 -2.36 -8.21
CA LEU A 20 -22.13 -3.81 -8.34
C LEU A 20 -21.77 -4.47 -7.02
N TYR A 21 -22.45 -5.56 -6.67
CA TYR A 21 -21.93 -6.47 -5.65
C TYR A 21 -21.06 -7.52 -6.31
N LEU A 22 -19.82 -7.61 -5.83
CA LEU A 22 -18.86 -8.65 -6.17
C LEU A 22 -18.85 -9.70 -5.07
N ILE A 23 -18.65 -10.96 -5.44
CA ILE A 23 -18.72 -12.11 -4.53
C ILE A 23 -17.47 -12.98 -4.65
N ASP A 24 -17.00 -13.52 -3.53
CA ASP A 24 -15.96 -14.56 -3.50
C ASP A 24 -16.59 -15.97 -3.48
N ASP A 25 -15.74 -17.01 -3.51
CA ASP A 25 -16.18 -18.41 -3.49
C ASP A 25 -16.87 -18.84 -2.18
N GLU A 26 -16.71 -18.05 -1.11
CA GLU A 26 -17.31 -18.28 0.22
C GLU A 26 -18.63 -17.51 0.41
N ALA A 27 -19.16 -16.92 -0.66
CA ALA A 27 -20.36 -16.09 -0.66
C ALA A 27 -20.25 -14.79 0.18
N ASN A 28 -19.04 -14.31 0.43
CA ASN A 28 -18.81 -12.97 0.99
C ASN A 28 -18.96 -11.93 -0.12
N GLU A 29 -19.61 -10.80 0.18
CA GLU A 29 -19.87 -9.75 -0.79
C GLU A 29 -19.19 -8.43 -0.47
N VAL A 30 -18.78 -7.70 -1.51
CA VAL A 30 -18.27 -6.35 -1.41
C VAL A 30 -18.85 -5.48 -2.52
N LEU A 31 -19.14 -4.21 -2.21
CA LEU A 31 -19.65 -3.25 -3.19
C LEU A 31 -18.48 -2.69 -4.02
N LEU A 32 -18.60 -2.72 -5.34
CA LEU A 32 -17.86 -1.87 -6.27
C LEU A 32 -18.75 -0.68 -6.66
N PRO A 33 -18.48 0.54 -6.17
CA PRO A 33 -19.29 1.72 -6.46
C PRO A 33 -19.37 2.06 -7.95
N LYS A 34 -20.52 2.58 -8.38
CA LYS A 34 -20.82 2.93 -9.78
C LYS A 34 -19.77 3.80 -10.47
N ARG A 35 -19.08 4.66 -9.71
CA ARG A 35 -18.05 5.57 -10.24
C ARG A 35 -16.84 4.85 -10.84
N TYR A 36 -16.63 3.59 -10.46
CA TYR A 36 -15.50 2.77 -10.92
C TYR A 36 -15.89 1.82 -12.06
N LEU A 37 -17.15 1.87 -12.49
CA LEU A 37 -17.66 1.04 -13.58
C LEU A 37 -17.43 1.73 -14.92
N THR A 38 -17.12 0.92 -15.92
CA THR A 38 -17.02 1.31 -17.32
C THR A 38 -18.38 1.25 -18.02
N GLY A 39 -19.30 0.43 -17.49
CA GLY A 39 -20.63 0.17 -18.06
C GLY A 39 -20.67 -1.06 -18.97
N GLU A 40 -19.54 -1.74 -19.17
CA GLU A 40 -19.43 -2.95 -19.99
C GLU A 40 -19.50 -4.24 -19.15
N GLU A 41 -19.48 -4.12 -17.83
CA GLU A 41 -19.50 -5.25 -16.91
C GLU A 41 -20.81 -6.05 -17.06
N GLN A 42 -20.72 -7.37 -16.91
CA GLN A 42 -21.83 -8.31 -16.95
C GLN A 42 -21.89 -9.17 -15.69
N ILE A 43 -23.06 -9.76 -15.42
CA ILE A 43 -23.17 -10.78 -14.37
C ILE A 43 -22.22 -11.93 -14.70
N ASP A 44 -21.58 -12.49 -13.68
CA ASP A 44 -20.57 -13.55 -13.76
C ASP A 44 -19.19 -13.14 -14.30
N ASP A 45 -18.98 -11.88 -14.67
CA ASP A 45 -17.63 -11.39 -14.99
C ASP A 45 -16.69 -11.48 -13.78
N MET A 46 -15.44 -11.82 -14.02
CA MET A 46 -14.38 -11.78 -13.01
C MET A 46 -13.66 -10.43 -13.08
N LEU A 47 -13.67 -9.69 -11.98
CA LEU A 47 -13.02 -8.40 -11.87
C LEU A 47 -11.85 -8.45 -10.89
N HIS A 48 -10.70 -7.93 -11.32
CA HIS A 48 -9.54 -7.71 -10.47
C HIS A 48 -9.67 -6.35 -9.77
N VAL A 49 -9.92 -6.36 -8.46
CA VAL A 49 -10.23 -5.14 -7.69
C VAL A 49 -9.41 -5.05 -6.41
N PHE A 50 -9.09 -3.82 -6.00
CA PHE A 50 -8.52 -3.56 -4.69
C PHE A 50 -9.64 -3.39 -3.66
N VAL A 51 -9.57 -4.11 -2.53
CA VAL A 51 -10.57 -4.00 -1.46
C VAL A 51 -9.99 -3.24 -0.27
N TYR A 52 -10.71 -2.23 0.23
CA TYR A 52 -10.30 -1.43 1.39
C TYR A 52 -11.50 -1.04 2.26
N ASN A 53 -11.27 -0.38 3.39
CA ASN A 53 -12.34 0.17 4.21
C ASN A 53 -12.64 1.62 3.85
N ASP A 54 -13.91 1.95 3.59
CA ASP A 54 -14.38 3.32 3.38
C ASP A 54 -14.25 4.20 4.66
N SER A 55 -14.80 5.41 4.65
CA SER A 55 -14.81 6.30 5.82
C SER A 55 -15.66 5.78 6.98
N GLU A 56 -16.64 4.92 6.72
CA GLU A 56 -17.52 4.28 7.70
C GLU A 56 -17.00 2.91 8.16
N ASN A 57 -15.77 2.56 7.79
CA ASN A 57 -15.11 1.30 8.11
C ASN A 57 -15.74 0.06 7.43
N ARG A 58 -16.52 0.25 6.35
CA ARG A 58 -17.10 -0.85 5.57
C ARG A 58 -16.17 -1.29 4.46
N PRO A 59 -16.02 -2.59 4.20
CA PRO A 59 -15.31 -3.08 3.01
C PRO A 59 -15.96 -2.56 1.72
N VAL A 60 -15.14 -2.04 0.82
CA VAL A 60 -15.52 -1.55 -0.50
C VAL A 60 -14.43 -1.88 -1.50
N ALA A 61 -14.80 -2.20 -2.74
CA ALA A 61 -13.90 -2.48 -3.84
C ALA A 61 -13.68 -1.23 -4.70
N THR A 62 -12.52 -1.15 -5.35
CA THR A 62 -12.20 -0.13 -6.35
C THR A 62 -11.35 -0.75 -7.47
N THR A 63 -11.48 -0.19 -8.68
CA THR A 63 -10.59 -0.47 -9.82
C THR A 63 -9.39 0.48 -9.86
N GLU A 64 -9.31 1.44 -8.92
CA GLU A 64 -8.14 2.29 -8.72
C GLU A 64 -6.94 1.49 -8.21
N THR A 65 -5.75 1.93 -8.58
CA THR A 65 -4.48 1.31 -8.19
C THR A 65 -3.82 2.14 -7.09
N PRO A 66 -3.84 1.69 -5.82
CA PRO A 66 -3.09 2.38 -4.78
C PRO A 66 -1.58 2.28 -5.02
N TYR A 67 -0.81 3.23 -4.50
CA TYR A 67 0.67 3.20 -4.61
C TYR A 67 1.32 2.04 -3.85
N ALA A 68 0.61 1.42 -2.90
CA ALA A 68 1.04 0.22 -2.19
C ALA A 68 -0.15 -0.49 -1.56
N VAL A 69 -0.07 -1.81 -1.44
CA VAL A 69 -1.06 -2.65 -0.74
C VAL A 69 -0.57 -3.03 0.66
N VAL A 70 -1.44 -3.64 1.47
CA VAL A 70 -1.04 -4.16 2.79
C VAL A 70 0.09 -5.16 2.63
N GLY A 71 1.19 -4.90 3.33
CA GLY A 71 2.43 -5.67 3.19
C GLY A 71 3.54 -4.89 2.48
N ASP A 72 3.25 -3.78 1.83
CA ASP A 72 4.24 -3.08 1.01
C ASP A 72 4.89 -1.89 1.69
N PHE A 73 6.14 -1.65 1.32
CA PHE A 73 6.81 -0.36 1.50
C PHE A 73 6.61 0.55 0.28
N ALA A 74 6.31 1.83 0.49
CA ALA A 74 6.24 2.81 -0.59
C ALA A 74 6.58 4.22 -0.13
N LEU A 75 7.04 5.06 -1.07
CA LEU A 75 7.14 6.50 -0.89
C LEU A 75 5.78 7.13 -1.16
N MET A 76 5.22 7.84 -0.17
CA MET A 76 3.95 8.54 -0.35
C MET A 76 4.03 9.97 0.17
N ARG A 77 3.32 10.88 -0.50
CA ARG A 77 3.24 12.30 -0.13
C ARG A 77 2.19 12.51 0.95
N VAL A 78 2.49 13.33 1.95
CA VAL A 78 1.52 13.78 2.95
C VAL A 78 0.66 14.89 2.35
N ASN A 79 -0.65 14.66 2.25
CA ASN A 79 -1.61 15.68 1.83
C ASN A 79 -1.93 16.64 2.98
N GLN A 80 -2.20 16.07 4.17
CA GLN A 80 -2.60 16.84 5.35
C GLN A 80 -2.15 16.19 6.66
N VAL A 81 -2.15 16.97 7.73
CA VAL A 81 -1.87 16.52 9.10
C VAL A 81 -2.93 17.10 10.02
N ASN A 82 -3.49 16.27 10.89
CA ASN A 82 -4.49 16.69 11.88
C ASN A 82 -4.17 16.13 13.28
N GLN A 83 -5.14 16.09 14.18
CA GLN A 83 -4.95 15.68 15.58
C GLN A 83 -4.63 14.19 15.77
N VAL A 84 -4.92 13.32 14.80
CA VAL A 84 -4.66 11.87 14.92
C VAL A 84 -3.38 11.42 14.22
N GLY A 85 -2.92 12.16 13.22
CA GLY A 85 -1.74 11.80 12.44
C GLY A 85 -1.61 12.55 11.12
N ALA A 86 -0.79 12.00 10.24
CA ALA A 86 -0.61 12.47 8.87
C ALA A 86 -1.42 11.59 7.90
N PHE A 87 -1.97 12.19 6.85
CA PHE A 87 -2.75 11.49 5.83
C PHE A 87 -1.99 11.57 4.52
N LEU A 88 -1.66 10.40 4.00
CA LEU A 88 -0.88 10.22 2.79
C LEU A 88 -1.80 10.08 1.58
N ASP A 89 -1.36 10.64 0.46
CA ASP A 89 -1.88 10.28 -0.85
C ASP A 89 -1.60 8.79 -1.09
N TRP A 90 -2.67 8.00 -1.09
CA TRP A 90 -2.59 6.56 -1.28
C TRP A 90 -2.78 6.15 -2.74
N GLY A 91 -3.09 7.10 -3.64
CA GLY A 91 -3.50 6.82 -5.02
C GLY A 91 -4.98 6.47 -5.15
N LEU A 92 -5.78 6.61 -4.07
CA LEU A 92 -7.23 6.41 -4.09
C LEU A 92 -7.95 7.76 -3.97
N VAL A 93 -8.91 8.04 -4.86
CA VAL A 93 -9.54 9.38 -4.93
C VAL A 93 -10.34 9.71 -3.67
N ASN A 94 -10.93 8.71 -3.03
CA ASN A 94 -11.83 8.91 -1.88
C ASN A 94 -11.23 8.39 -0.56
N LYS A 95 -9.95 8.05 -0.54
CA LYS A 95 -9.31 7.50 0.67
C LYS A 95 -7.85 7.90 0.78
N GLU A 96 -7.54 8.60 1.86
CA GLU A 96 -6.15 8.83 2.26
C GLU A 96 -5.70 7.76 3.28
N LEU A 97 -4.40 7.49 3.29
CA LEU A 97 -3.80 6.52 4.19
C LEU A 97 -3.27 7.21 5.45
N LEU A 98 -3.83 6.87 6.61
CA LEU A 98 -3.42 7.44 7.89
C LEU A 98 -2.07 6.86 8.35
N VAL A 99 -1.14 7.72 8.72
CA VAL A 99 0.02 7.42 9.56
C VAL A 99 -0.21 8.01 10.96
N PRO A 100 -0.64 7.20 11.95
CA PRO A 100 -0.84 7.66 13.32
C PRO A 100 0.43 8.25 13.90
N PHE A 101 0.33 9.23 14.80
CA PHE A 101 1.52 9.84 15.40
C PHE A 101 2.45 8.84 16.10
N ARG A 102 1.89 7.78 16.71
CA ARG A 102 2.67 6.69 17.32
C ARG A 102 3.51 5.88 16.33
N GLU A 103 3.18 5.93 15.04
CA GLU A 103 3.84 5.23 13.94
C GLU A 103 4.77 6.14 13.12
N GLN A 104 4.90 7.41 13.51
CA GLN A 104 5.84 8.34 12.90
C GLN A 104 7.21 8.27 13.62
N ARG A 105 8.31 8.22 12.86
CA ARG A 105 9.67 8.33 13.42
C ARG A 105 10.01 9.77 13.78
N VAL A 106 9.56 10.70 12.93
CA VAL A 106 9.62 12.16 13.10
C VAL A 106 8.26 12.72 12.69
N ARG A 107 7.87 13.88 13.23
CA ARG A 107 6.60 14.51 12.85
C ARG A 107 6.57 14.75 11.34
N MET A 108 5.59 14.14 10.69
CA MET A 108 5.35 14.32 9.26
C MET A 108 4.79 15.71 8.97
N GLN A 109 5.10 16.25 7.79
CA GLN A 109 4.68 17.58 7.36
C GLN A 109 3.93 17.47 6.04
N ALA A 110 2.82 18.20 5.91
CA ALA A 110 2.08 18.31 4.66
C ALA A 110 3.00 18.78 3.52
N GLY A 111 2.79 18.22 2.33
CA GLY A 111 3.59 18.48 1.14
C GLY A 111 4.89 17.67 1.03
N ARG A 112 5.36 17.01 2.09
CA ARG A 112 6.57 16.16 2.05
C ARG A 112 6.24 14.69 1.81
N SER A 113 7.20 13.93 1.32
CA SER A 113 7.07 12.48 1.08
C SER A 113 7.89 11.66 2.08
N TYR A 114 7.37 10.49 2.45
CA TYR A 114 7.99 9.60 3.41
C TYR A 114 7.84 8.15 2.96
N ILE A 115 8.88 7.33 3.18
CA ILE A 115 8.79 5.88 3.05
C ILE A 115 7.99 5.36 4.23
N VAL A 116 6.95 4.59 3.92
CA VAL A 116 6.08 3.97 4.91
C VAL A 116 5.82 2.51 4.56
N TYR A 117 5.40 1.73 5.57
CA TYR A 117 4.87 0.38 5.41
C TYR A 117 3.36 0.38 5.63
N VAL A 118 2.59 -0.23 4.73
CA VAL A 118 1.14 -0.34 4.83
C VAL A 118 0.76 -1.63 5.54
N TYR A 119 -0.07 -1.54 6.58
CA TYR A 119 -0.49 -2.69 7.37
C TYR A 119 -1.92 -2.53 7.92
N ILE A 120 -2.51 -3.65 8.36
CA ILE A 120 -3.77 -3.62 9.11
C ILE A 120 -3.44 -3.49 10.59
N ASP A 121 -3.95 -2.43 11.22
CA ASP A 121 -3.82 -2.25 12.67
C ASP A 121 -4.71 -3.24 13.42
N ASP A 122 -4.12 -4.12 14.23
CA ASP A 122 -4.86 -5.19 14.88
C ASP A 122 -5.96 -4.72 15.84
N ALA A 123 -5.76 -3.57 16.48
CA ALA A 123 -6.70 -3.04 17.45
C ALA A 123 -7.94 -2.42 16.78
N THR A 124 -7.75 -1.73 15.67
CA THR A 124 -8.83 -1.01 14.98
C THR A 124 -9.35 -1.71 13.73
N LYS A 125 -8.63 -2.73 13.24
CA LYS A 125 -8.84 -3.41 11.95
C LYS A 125 -8.87 -2.47 10.75
N ARG A 126 -8.21 -1.31 10.87
CA ARG A 126 -8.06 -0.32 9.79
C ARG A 126 -6.72 -0.49 9.09
N ILE A 127 -6.73 -0.25 7.79
CA ILE A 127 -5.49 -0.08 7.02
C ILE A 127 -4.87 1.27 7.39
N VAL A 128 -3.62 1.23 7.83
CA VAL A 128 -2.82 2.39 8.22
C VAL A 128 -1.39 2.19 7.72
N ALA A 129 -0.59 3.25 7.78
CA ALA A 129 0.82 3.20 7.45
C ALA A 129 1.71 3.52 8.66
N SER A 130 2.96 3.07 8.59
CA SER A 130 3.99 3.36 9.58
C SER A 130 5.32 3.73 8.94
N ALA A 131 5.96 4.78 9.47
CA ALA A 131 7.33 5.14 9.12
C ALA A 131 8.36 4.47 10.04
N LYS A 132 7.93 3.62 10.97
CA LYS A 132 8.82 2.80 11.83
C LYS A 132 9.19 1.51 11.11
N LEU A 133 9.90 1.65 9.98
CA LEU A 133 10.19 0.58 9.01
C LEU A 133 10.80 -0.68 9.64
N ASN A 134 11.69 -0.53 10.63
CA ASN A 134 12.32 -1.66 11.33
C ASN A 134 11.34 -2.63 12.00
N LYS A 135 10.08 -2.22 12.25
CA LYS A 135 9.05 -3.11 12.80
C LYS A 135 8.59 -4.18 11.80
N PHE A 136 8.74 -3.91 10.51
CA PHE A 136 8.15 -4.70 9.43
C PHE A 136 9.18 -5.38 8.53
N LEU A 137 10.46 -5.10 8.76
CA LEU A 137 11.56 -5.78 8.08
C LEU A 137 11.95 -7.03 8.86
N ASP A 138 12.31 -8.09 8.13
CA ASP A 138 12.77 -9.34 8.71
C ASP A 138 14.21 -9.19 9.23
N ASN A 139 14.47 -9.80 10.37
CA ASN A 139 15.78 -9.85 11.01
C ASN A 139 16.48 -11.20 10.83
N LYS A 140 15.84 -12.15 10.15
CA LYS A 140 16.45 -13.43 9.78
C LYS A 140 17.53 -13.22 8.72
N MET A 141 18.51 -14.12 8.73
CA MET A 141 19.55 -14.12 7.69
C MET A 141 18.90 -14.43 6.34
N PRO A 142 18.95 -13.50 5.36
CA PRO A 142 18.35 -13.74 4.07
C PRO A 142 19.11 -14.82 3.31
N ARG A 143 18.39 -15.64 2.54
CA ARG A 143 18.97 -16.70 1.71
C ARG A 143 19.20 -16.19 0.29
N PHE A 144 20.06 -15.19 0.14
CA PHE A 144 20.47 -14.70 -1.17
C PHE A 144 21.70 -15.45 -1.68
N TYR A 145 21.81 -15.59 -2.99
CA TYR A 145 23.04 -16.03 -3.66
C TYR A 145 23.65 -14.90 -4.49
N HIS A 146 24.94 -15.00 -4.74
CA HIS A 146 25.67 -13.99 -5.50
C HIS A 146 25.06 -13.82 -6.91
N ARG A 147 24.91 -12.57 -7.37
CA ARG A 147 24.26 -12.18 -8.64
C ARG A 147 22.76 -12.52 -8.76
N GLN A 148 22.10 -12.85 -7.65
CA GLN A 148 20.65 -12.92 -7.63
C GLN A 148 20.07 -11.54 -7.94
N LYS A 149 19.15 -11.48 -8.91
CA LYS A 149 18.35 -10.28 -9.16
C LYS A 149 17.34 -10.14 -8.02
N VAL A 150 17.24 -8.93 -7.47
CA VAL A 150 16.35 -8.56 -6.37
C VAL A 150 15.69 -7.24 -6.70
N ASP A 151 14.52 -7.01 -6.12
CA ASP A 151 13.87 -5.71 -6.15
C ASP A 151 14.37 -4.88 -4.99
N VAL A 152 14.59 -3.59 -5.22
CA VAL A 152 15.04 -2.65 -4.18
C VAL A 152 14.07 -1.50 -4.05
N LEU A 153 14.04 -0.86 -2.88
CA LEU A 153 13.37 0.42 -2.67
C LEU A 153 14.34 1.34 -1.96
N VAL A 154 14.65 2.48 -2.55
CA VAL A 154 15.62 3.43 -1.99
C VAL A 154 14.99 4.22 -0.86
N VAL A 155 15.55 4.12 0.35
CA VAL A 155 14.96 4.71 1.55
C VAL A 155 15.65 5.99 1.99
N GLN A 156 16.98 6.00 2.02
CA GLN A 156 17.74 7.17 2.47
C GLN A 156 19.17 7.12 1.93
N ARG A 157 19.73 8.31 1.69
CA ARG A 157 21.17 8.49 1.45
C ARG A 157 21.94 8.41 2.77
N THR A 158 23.13 7.85 2.71
CA THR A 158 24.10 7.68 3.78
C THR A 158 25.49 8.09 3.27
N GLU A 159 26.50 8.11 4.13
CA GLU A 159 27.89 8.40 3.73
C GLU A 159 28.46 7.33 2.78
N LEU A 160 28.07 6.06 2.94
CA LEU A 160 28.57 4.95 2.11
C LEU A 160 27.82 4.81 0.78
N GLY A 161 26.57 5.29 0.72
CA GLY A 161 25.67 5.15 -0.42
C GLY A 161 24.23 5.19 0.01
N TYR A 162 23.40 4.26 -0.46
CA TYR A 162 21.95 4.31 -0.27
C TYR A 162 21.47 3.11 0.54
N LYS A 163 20.77 3.40 1.63
CA LYS A 163 20.05 2.38 2.38
C LYS A 163 18.79 2.02 1.61
N VAL A 164 18.61 0.73 1.33
CA VAL A 164 17.50 0.20 0.52
C VAL A 164 16.73 -0.86 1.29
N ILE A 165 15.46 -1.06 0.95
CA ILE A 165 14.72 -2.27 1.31
C ILE A 165 14.80 -3.24 0.14
N VAL A 166 15.25 -4.46 0.38
CA VAL A 166 15.45 -5.52 -0.62
C VAL A 166 14.31 -6.54 -0.53
N ASP A 167 13.70 -6.87 -1.67
CA ASP A 167 12.58 -7.79 -1.84
C ASP A 167 11.45 -7.53 -0.82
N ASN A 168 11.24 -6.25 -0.48
CA ASN A 168 10.23 -5.82 0.48
C ASN A 168 10.37 -6.44 1.90
N LEU A 169 11.56 -6.98 2.24
CA LEU A 169 11.78 -7.78 3.44
C LEU A 169 13.00 -7.37 4.25
N PHE A 170 14.12 -7.05 3.59
CA PHE A 170 15.41 -6.90 4.28
C PHE A 170 15.99 -5.51 4.09
N TRP A 171 16.81 -5.06 5.05
CA TRP A 171 17.69 -3.94 4.80
C TRP A 171 18.85 -4.34 3.88
N GLY A 172 19.18 -3.45 2.95
CA GLY A 172 20.38 -3.52 2.13
C GLY A 172 21.09 -2.18 2.05
N LEU A 173 22.28 -2.21 1.44
CA LEU A 173 23.10 -1.03 1.16
C LEU A 173 23.60 -1.11 -0.28
N LEU A 174 23.29 -0.10 -1.09
CA LEU A 174 23.93 0.12 -2.37
C LEU A 174 25.10 1.08 -2.18
N TYR A 175 26.32 0.67 -2.50
CA TYR A 175 27.49 1.52 -2.34
C TYR A 175 27.57 2.58 -3.45
N SER A 176 27.99 3.79 -3.09
CA SER A 176 28.04 4.92 -4.04
C SER A 176 28.93 4.66 -5.26
N ASN A 177 29.99 3.86 -5.10
CA ASN A 177 30.94 3.53 -6.18
C ASN A 177 30.43 2.43 -7.12
N GLU A 178 29.29 1.81 -6.83
CA GLU A 178 28.67 0.76 -7.66
C GLU A 178 27.38 1.23 -8.35
N ILE A 179 27.00 2.50 -8.16
CA ILE A 179 25.82 3.11 -8.75
C ILE A 179 26.23 3.87 -10.01
N TYR A 180 25.62 3.51 -11.14
CA TYR A 180 25.84 4.13 -12.44
C TYR A 180 24.55 4.83 -12.89
N GLY A 181 24.29 6.02 -12.34
CA GLY A 181 23.09 6.82 -12.65
C GLY A 181 22.61 7.65 -11.46
N ASP A 182 21.61 8.49 -11.69
CA ASP A 182 20.94 9.22 -10.62
C ASP A 182 19.95 8.29 -9.91
N ILE A 183 20.05 8.24 -8.58
CA ILE A 183 19.15 7.49 -7.71
C ILE A 183 18.53 8.42 -6.67
N ASN A 184 17.20 8.39 -6.59
CA ASN A 184 16.38 9.17 -5.68
C ASN A 184 15.72 8.28 -4.62
N ILE A 185 15.32 8.90 -3.52
CA ILE A 185 14.50 8.22 -2.50
C ILE A 185 13.16 7.87 -3.14
N GLY A 186 12.72 6.62 -2.96
CA GLY A 186 11.49 6.09 -3.54
C GLY A 186 11.68 5.31 -4.84
N ASP A 187 12.84 5.39 -5.48
CA ASP A 187 13.14 4.61 -6.69
C ASP A 187 13.16 3.11 -6.38
N ARG A 188 12.74 2.30 -7.37
CA ARG A 188 12.71 0.84 -7.34
C ARG A 188 13.52 0.23 -8.48
#